data_AF-A0A2S6AMT6-F1
#
_entry.id   AF-A0A2S6AMT6-F1
#
_cell.length_a   1.000
_cell.length_b   1.000
_cell.length_c   1.000
_cell.angle_alpha   90.00
_cell.angle_beta   90.00
_cell.angle_gamma   90.00
#
_symmetry.space_group_name_H-M   'P 1'
#
loop_
_entity.id
_entity.type
_entity.pdbx_description
1 polymer ?
#
loop_
_entity_poly.entity_id
_entity_poly.type
_entity_poly.pdbx_seq_one_letter_code
_entity_poly.pdbx_strand_id
1 'polypeptide(L)'
;MLKDFITGWPLAHSDAWRVRSPGTTIAQTVSNGIPTFTIGGWYDVMGKGPTMNYVGQQNASIGRDTRLAMVRGQHADPRFQLLMGPYTHAGVDVALADQIRLRWFDRWLKDIPNGIDRVDSTLHFNLLGTNRWVDSKSWPVPETRSHVYYLDSGPSGTHARSINDGRLSEQVPENPGAGHVAWKVFRIRAPCAPRSRPPVCWILSV
;
A
#
# COMPACT_ATOMS: atom_id res chain seq x y z
N MET A 1 -10.91 23.39 12.84
CA MET A 1 -10.46 23.20 11.44
C MET A 1 -9.09 22.52 11.35
N LEU A 2 -7.96 23.15 11.72
CA LEU A 2 -6.64 22.48 11.65
C LEU A 2 -6.47 21.34 12.66
N LYS A 3 -7.03 21.48 13.87
CA LYS A 3 -7.04 20.41 14.88
C LYS A 3 -7.81 19.18 14.38
N ASP A 4 -8.98 19.36 13.80
CA ASP A 4 -9.82 18.27 13.28
C ASP A 4 -9.17 17.53 12.11
N PHE A 5 -8.38 18.25 11.29
CA PHE A 5 -7.58 17.65 10.22
C PHE A 5 -6.45 16.76 10.75
N ILE A 6 -5.81 17.14 11.86
CA ILE A 6 -4.69 16.40 12.46
C ILE A 6 -5.19 15.23 13.33
N THR A 7 -6.36 15.35 13.97
CA THR A 7 -6.90 14.35 14.90
C THR A 7 -7.81 13.31 14.24
N GLY A 8 -8.16 13.47 12.95
CA GLY A 8 -8.89 12.45 12.20
C GLY A 8 -10.35 12.23 12.62
N TRP A 9 -11.00 13.21 13.24
CA TRP A 9 -12.40 13.11 13.71
C TRP A 9 -13.29 14.20 13.11
N PRO A 10 -14.63 14.10 13.17
CA PRO A 10 -15.52 13.25 12.36
C PRO A 10 -15.32 13.38 10.84
N LEU A 11 -14.50 14.34 10.40
CA LEU A 11 -14.33 14.66 9.00
C LEU A 11 -13.49 13.65 8.24
N ALA A 12 -12.68 12.79 8.88
CA ALA A 12 -11.80 11.82 8.21
C ALA A 12 -12.55 10.81 7.33
N HIS A 13 -13.84 10.57 7.59
CA HIS A 13 -14.72 9.71 6.80
C HIS A 13 -15.92 10.45 6.22
N SER A 14 -15.84 11.79 6.16
CA SER A 14 -16.91 12.60 5.56
C SER A 14 -17.06 12.32 4.07
N ASP A 15 -18.21 12.70 3.52
CA ASP A 15 -18.49 12.67 2.08
C ASP A 15 -17.43 13.40 1.26
N ALA A 16 -16.82 14.43 1.84
CA ALA A 16 -15.74 15.19 1.22
C ALA A 16 -14.54 14.30 0.85
N TRP A 17 -14.20 13.29 1.65
CA TRP A 17 -13.11 12.35 1.30
C TRP A 17 -13.59 11.24 0.38
N ARG A 18 -14.85 10.81 0.51
CA ARG A 18 -15.43 9.78 -0.35
C ARG A 18 -15.39 10.21 -1.82
N VAL A 19 -15.80 11.43 -2.14
CA VAL A 19 -15.79 11.95 -3.52
C VAL A 19 -14.39 12.22 -4.08
N ARG A 20 -13.37 12.30 -3.21
CA ARG A 20 -11.97 12.50 -3.57
C ARG A 20 -11.15 11.20 -3.57
N SER A 21 -11.78 10.07 -3.22
CA SER A 21 -11.10 8.79 -3.20
C SER A 21 -10.82 8.33 -4.63
N PRO A 22 -9.56 8.01 -4.99
CA PRO A 22 -9.25 7.45 -6.31
C PRO A 22 -10.08 6.20 -6.63
N GLY A 23 -10.48 5.43 -5.60
CA GLY A 23 -11.29 4.23 -5.76
C GLY A 23 -12.66 4.47 -6.40
N THR A 24 -13.21 5.68 -6.34
CA THR A 24 -14.50 5.99 -6.97
C THR A 24 -14.42 6.23 -8.47
N THR A 25 -13.22 6.49 -9.01
CA THR A 25 -13.02 6.80 -10.44
C THR A 25 -12.44 5.65 -11.24
N ILE A 26 -11.94 4.59 -10.59
CA ILE A 26 -11.30 3.44 -11.26
C ILE A 26 -12.15 2.86 -12.39
N ALA A 27 -13.43 2.55 -12.12
CA ALA A 27 -14.31 1.94 -13.12
C ALA A 27 -14.50 2.86 -14.34
N GLN A 28 -14.60 4.18 -14.10
CA GLN A 28 -14.72 5.18 -15.17
C GLN A 28 -13.44 5.31 -16.00
N THR A 29 -12.26 5.26 -15.36
CA THR A 29 -10.97 5.24 -16.06
C THR A 29 -10.91 4.06 -17.04
N VAL A 30 -11.32 2.87 -16.58
CA VAL A 30 -11.32 1.66 -17.41
C VAL A 30 -12.36 1.73 -18.53
N SER A 31 -13.59 2.19 -18.26
CA SER A 31 -14.64 2.30 -19.28
C SER A 31 -14.29 3.32 -20.37
N ASN A 32 -13.54 4.37 -20.01
CA ASN A 32 -13.03 5.37 -20.96
C ASN A 32 -11.82 4.86 -21.78
N GLY A 33 -11.37 3.62 -21.54
CA GLY A 33 -10.25 3.03 -22.26
C GLY A 33 -8.89 3.62 -21.90
N ILE A 34 -8.76 4.32 -20.77
CA ILE A 34 -7.52 4.97 -20.36
C ILE A 34 -6.58 3.93 -19.74
N PRO A 35 -5.46 3.57 -20.38
CA PRO A 35 -4.52 2.60 -19.83
C PRO A 35 -3.76 3.24 -18.65
N THR A 36 -3.28 2.44 -17.70
CA THR A 36 -2.51 2.95 -16.54
C THR A 36 -1.25 2.13 -16.28
N PHE A 37 -0.10 2.81 -16.16
CA PHE A 37 1.11 2.25 -15.57
C PHE A 37 1.34 2.85 -14.18
N THR A 38 1.30 2.01 -13.16
CA THR A 38 1.44 2.40 -11.76
C THR A 38 2.81 2.00 -11.23
N ILE A 39 3.48 2.89 -10.50
CA ILE A 39 4.69 2.58 -9.75
C ILE A 39 4.38 2.78 -8.27
N GLY A 40 4.75 1.80 -7.43
CA GLY A 40 4.57 1.84 -5.99
C GLY A 40 5.84 1.43 -5.23
N GLY A 41 5.92 1.86 -3.97
CA GLY A 41 7.00 1.51 -3.04
C GLY A 41 6.49 0.78 -1.80
N TRP A 42 7.12 -0.36 -1.45
CA TRP A 42 6.76 -1.12 -0.26
C TRP A 42 6.98 -0.32 1.03
N TYR A 43 7.94 0.60 1.02
CA TYR A 43 8.26 1.51 2.11
C TYR A 43 7.72 2.93 1.86
N ASP A 44 6.82 3.12 0.88
CA ASP A 44 6.12 4.37 0.66
C ASP A 44 4.97 4.51 1.66
N VAL A 45 4.73 5.73 2.15
CA VAL A 45 3.61 6.07 3.04
C VAL A 45 2.24 5.73 2.42
N MET A 46 2.16 5.69 1.09
CA MET A 46 0.99 5.31 0.29
C MET A 46 1.07 3.88 -0.26
N GLY A 47 1.96 3.02 0.25
CA GLY A 47 2.29 1.71 -0.36
C GLY A 47 1.10 0.78 -0.66
N LYS A 48 -0.02 0.91 0.06
CA LYS A 48 -1.25 0.15 -0.21
C LYS A 48 -1.99 0.60 -1.48
N GLY A 49 -1.94 1.91 -1.77
CA GLY A 49 -2.73 2.54 -2.83
C GLY A 49 -2.46 1.97 -4.23
N PRO A 50 -1.19 1.88 -4.68
CA PRO A 50 -0.83 1.31 -5.98
C PRO A 50 -1.43 -0.07 -6.23
N THR A 51 -1.31 -0.98 -5.27
CA THR A 51 -1.85 -2.34 -5.36
C THR A 51 -3.37 -2.35 -5.42
N MET A 52 -4.05 -1.52 -4.62
CA MET A 52 -5.51 -1.40 -4.66
C MET A 52 -6.01 -0.86 -6.01
N ASN A 53 -5.32 0.13 -6.58
CA ASN A 53 -5.68 0.69 -7.88
C ASN A 53 -5.52 -0.34 -9.00
N TYR A 54 -4.39 -1.04 -9.02
CA TYR A 54 -4.14 -2.13 -9.98
C TYR A 54 -5.22 -3.21 -9.91
N VAL A 55 -5.52 -3.73 -8.70
CA VAL A 55 -6.57 -4.75 -8.50
C VAL A 55 -7.93 -4.23 -8.97
N GLY A 56 -8.28 -2.99 -8.62
CA GLY A 56 -9.54 -2.40 -9.01
C GLY A 56 -9.67 -2.24 -10.53
N GLN A 57 -8.59 -1.83 -11.22
CA GLN A 57 -8.55 -1.72 -12.67
C GLN A 57 -8.67 -3.08 -13.36
N GLN A 58 -7.95 -4.09 -12.85
CA GLN A 58 -8.05 -5.46 -13.35
C GLN A 58 -9.43 -6.09 -13.14
N ASN A 59 -10.14 -5.71 -12.07
CA ASN A 59 -11.52 -6.15 -11.88
C ASN A 59 -12.48 -5.42 -12.83
N ALA A 60 -12.35 -4.10 -12.94
CA ALA A 60 -13.20 -3.30 -13.83
C ALA A 60 -13.05 -3.71 -15.30
N SER A 61 -11.86 -4.15 -15.74
CA SER A 61 -11.62 -4.56 -17.13
C SER A 61 -12.47 -5.76 -17.57
N ILE A 62 -12.95 -6.55 -16.60
CA ILE A 62 -13.85 -7.69 -16.82
C ILE A 62 -15.22 -7.50 -16.13
N GLY A 63 -15.60 -6.26 -15.83
CA GLY A 63 -16.92 -5.92 -15.29
C GLY A 63 -17.16 -6.32 -13.82
N ARG A 64 -16.11 -6.56 -13.04
CA ARG A 64 -16.20 -6.88 -11.60
C ARG A 64 -16.09 -5.62 -10.73
N ASP A 65 -16.59 -5.72 -9.49
CA ASP A 65 -16.46 -4.67 -8.49
C ASP A 65 -14.97 -4.37 -8.19
N THR A 66 -14.61 -3.09 -8.26
CA THR A 66 -13.24 -2.58 -8.07
C THR A 66 -12.74 -2.74 -6.64
N ARG A 67 -13.62 -3.01 -5.67
CA ARG A 67 -13.27 -3.17 -4.25
C ARG A 67 -13.01 -4.61 -3.83
N LEU A 68 -13.31 -5.58 -4.69
CA LEU A 68 -13.06 -6.99 -4.41
C LEU A 68 -11.61 -7.35 -4.71
N ALA A 69 -11.13 -8.45 -4.10
CA ALA A 69 -9.88 -9.06 -4.55
C ALA A 69 -10.03 -9.61 -5.98
N MET A 70 -8.92 -9.72 -6.71
CA MET A 70 -8.90 -10.47 -7.96
C MET A 70 -9.19 -11.95 -7.69
N VAL A 71 -9.88 -12.60 -8.62
CA VAL A 71 -10.11 -14.05 -8.54
C VAL A 71 -8.85 -14.79 -8.96
N ARG A 72 -8.56 -15.91 -8.32
CA ARG A 72 -7.48 -16.81 -8.73
C ARG A 72 -7.64 -17.19 -10.20
N GLY A 73 -6.61 -16.96 -11.01
CA GLY A 73 -6.61 -17.29 -12.43
C GLY A 73 -7.36 -16.30 -13.33
N GLN A 74 -7.86 -15.19 -12.78
CA GLN A 74 -8.42 -14.07 -13.54
C GLN A 74 -7.43 -13.59 -14.62
N HIS A 75 -7.94 -13.27 -15.81
CA HIS A 75 -7.17 -12.66 -16.87
C HIS A 75 -6.71 -11.26 -16.47
N ALA A 76 -5.49 -10.91 -16.81
CA ALA A 76 -4.91 -9.60 -16.53
C ALA A 76 -4.86 -8.79 -17.82
N ASP A 77 -5.55 -7.66 -17.82
CA ASP A 77 -5.54 -6.74 -18.94
C ASP A 77 -4.20 -5.98 -18.97
N PRO A 78 -3.41 -6.08 -20.06
CA PRO A 78 -2.08 -5.49 -20.17
C PRO A 78 -2.08 -3.95 -20.22
N ARG A 79 -3.25 -3.32 -20.36
CA ARG A 79 -3.41 -1.86 -20.20
C ARG A 79 -3.06 -1.39 -18.79
N PHE A 80 -3.23 -2.25 -17.78
CA PHE A 80 -3.06 -1.92 -16.38
C PHE A 80 -1.87 -2.66 -15.80
N GLN A 81 -0.76 -1.95 -15.62
CA GLN A 81 0.47 -2.52 -15.10
C GLN A 81 0.89 -1.89 -13.77
N LEU A 82 1.53 -2.68 -12.92
CA LEU A 82 2.06 -2.26 -11.62
C LEU A 82 3.51 -2.72 -11.45
N LEU A 83 4.40 -1.76 -11.21
CA LEU A 83 5.76 -2.00 -10.72
C LEU A 83 5.85 -1.64 -9.23
N MET A 84 6.11 -2.63 -8.39
CA MET A 84 6.10 -2.51 -6.93
C MET A 84 7.49 -2.81 -6.35
N GLY A 85 8.29 -1.78 -6.09
CA GLY A 85 9.67 -1.93 -5.64
C GLY A 85 9.87 -1.71 -4.13
N PRO A 86 11.09 -1.93 -3.61
CA PRO A 86 11.45 -1.62 -2.23
C PRO A 86 11.72 -0.11 -2.06
N TYR A 87 10.84 0.71 -2.65
CA TYR A 87 10.98 2.14 -2.76
C TYR A 87 10.37 2.84 -1.54
N THR A 88 10.90 4.01 -1.23
CA THR A 88 10.28 4.97 -0.31
C THR A 88 9.63 6.08 -1.12
N HIS A 89 8.91 6.99 -0.44
CA HIS A 89 8.26 8.11 -1.11
C HIS A 89 9.19 8.99 -1.97
N ALA A 90 10.45 9.12 -1.55
CA ALA A 90 11.45 9.93 -2.25
C ALA A 90 12.52 9.09 -2.99
N GLY A 91 12.40 7.76 -2.98
CA GLY A 91 13.46 6.86 -3.45
C GLY A 91 12.92 5.77 -4.35
N VAL A 92 12.85 6.05 -5.65
CA VAL A 92 12.51 5.09 -6.70
C VAL A 92 13.78 4.79 -7.51
N ASP A 93 14.03 3.51 -7.80
CA ASP A 93 15.03 3.14 -8.79
C ASP A 93 14.51 3.51 -10.19
N VAL A 94 15.08 4.57 -10.74
CA VAL A 94 14.66 5.15 -12.01
C VAL A 94 15.00 4.25 -13.19
N ALA A 95 16.05 3.43 -13.12
CA ALA A 95 16.54 2.71 -14.30
C ALA A 95 15.56 1.61 -14.74
N LEU A 96 15.15 0.74 -13.82
CA LEU A 96 14.16 -0.31 -14.11
C LEU A 96 12.78 0.30 -14.40
N ALA A 97 12.39 1.30 -13.61
CA ALA A 97 11.11 1.97 -13.78
C ALA A 97 10.98 2.63 -15.17
N ASP A 98 12.05 3.26 -15.66
CA ASP A 98 12.05 3.95 -16.94
C ASP A 98 11.99 2.98 -18.12
N GLN A 99 12.62 1.81 -18.04
CA GLN A 99 12.55 0.82 -19.12
C GLN A 99 11.12 0.33 -19.39
N ILE A 100 10.38 -0.03 -18.34
CA ILE A 100 8.99 -0.47 -18.47
C ILE A 100 8.10 0.71 -18.85
N ARG A 101 8.31 1.88 -18.21
CA ARG A 101 7.54 3.10 -18.49
C ARG A 101 7.66 3.53 -19.94
N LEU A 102 8.87 3.55 -20.50
CA LEU A 102 9.11 3.94 -21.89
C LEU A 102 8.44 2.98 -22.87
N ARG A 103 8.57 1.66 -22.67
CA ARG A 103 7.85 0.67 -23.49
C ARG A 103 6.34 0.86 -23.39
N TRP A 104 5.83 1.13 -22.20
CA TRP A 104 4.41 1.37 -22.00
C TRP A 104 3.94 2.63 -22.74
N PHE A 105 4.66 3.74 -22.61
CA PHE A 105 4.34 4.98 -23.35
C PHE A 105 4.46 4.81 -24.86
N ASP A 106 5.49 4.13 -25.36
CA ASP A 106 5.65 3.84 -26.78
C ASP A 106 4.42 3.11 -27.33
N ARG A 107 3.84 2.18 -26.56
CA ARG A 107 2.64 1.49 -27.00
C ARG A 107 1.40 2.37 -26.98
N TRP A 108 1.14 3.10 -25.89
CA TRP A 108 -0.16 3.75 -25.66
C TRP A 108 -0.22 5.22 -26.10
N LEU A 109 0.92 5.88 -26.31
CA LEU A 109 0.98 7.26 -26.81
C LEU A 109 1.44 7.36 -28.27
N LYS A 110 2.15 6.34 -28.77
CA LYS A 110 2.74 6.35 -30.11
C LYS A 110 2.33 5.17 -30.99
N ASP A 111 1.46 4.28 -30.48
CA ASP A 111 1.00 3.07 -31.17
C ASP A 111 2.12 2.15 -31.69
N ILE A 112 3.28 2.14 -31.03
CA ILE A 112 4.39 1.27 -31.42
C ILE A 112 4.12 -0.17 -30.95
N PRO A 113 4.11 -1.17 -31.86
CA PRO A 113 3.85 -2.56 -31.50
C PRO A 113 5.10 -3.21 -30.89
N ASN A 114 5.33 -2.96 -29.60
CA ASN A 114 6.48 -3.50 -28.85
C ASN A 114 6.12 -4.70 -27.95
N GLY A 115 4.89 -5.22 -28.08
CA GLY A 115 4.40 -6.42 -27.40
C GLY A 115 3.99 -6.26 -25.94
N ILE A 116 4.11 -5.06 -25.35
CA ILE A 116 3.71 -4.82 -23.95
C ILE A 116 2.18 -4.95 -23.74
N ASP A 117 1.40 -4.87 -24.81
CA ASP A 117 -0.05 -5.08 -24.85
C ASP A 117 -0.46 -6.55 -25.03
N ARG A 118 0.50 -7.49 -24.98
CA ARG A 118 0.27 -8.94 -25.17
C ARG A 118 0.83 -9.79 -24.03
N VAL A 119 1.32 -9.15 -22.95
CA VAL A 119 1.87 -9.86 -21.78
C VAL A 119 0.78 -10.15 -20.77
N ASP A 120 0.78 -11.35 -20.20
CA ASP A 120 -0.13 -11.70 -19.11
C ASP A 120 0.41 -11.26 -17.74
N SER A 121 1.73 -11.13 -17.60
CA SER A 121 2.38 -10.67 -16.37
C SER A 121 2.37 -9.15 -16.29
N THR A 122 1.33 -8.59 -15.67
CA THR A 122 1.13 -7.14 -15.56
C THR A 122 1.51 -6.57 -14.19
N LEU A 123 1.87 -7.44 -13.24
CA LEU A 123 2.38 -7.09 -11.93
C LEU A 123 3.84 -7.52 -11.82
N HIS A 124 4.71 -6.58 -11.50
CA HIS A 124 6.14 -6.79 -11.28
C HIS A 124 6.48 -6.29 -9.88
N PHE A 125 6.98 -7.14 -8.99
CA PHE A 125 7.28 -6.71 -7.64
C PHE A 125 8.58 -7.27 -7.08
N ASN A 126 9.25 -6.46 -6.27
CA ASN A 126 10.43 -6.89 -5.54
C ASN A 126 9.99 -7.71 -4.31
N LEU A 127 10.58 -8.90 -4.14
CA LEU A 127 10.36 -9.71 -2.97
C LEU A 127 11.26 -9.20 -1.83
N LEU A 128 10.65 -8.52 -0.85
CA LEU A 128 11.35 -7.93 0.28
C LEU A 128 12.23 -8.94 1.03
N GLY A 129 13.37 -8.46 1.53
CA GLY A 129 14.39 -9.31 2.17
C GLY A 129 15.21 -10.13 1.18
N THR A 130 14.96 -9.99 -0.13
CA THR A 130 15.71 -10.65 -1.20
C THR A 130 16.07 -9.65 -2.30
N ASN A 131 16.97 -10.03 -3.20
CA ASN A 131 17.30 -9.26 -4.40
C ASN A 131 16.50 -9.71 -5.64
N ARG A 132 15.32 -10.32 -5.45
CA ARG A 132 14.55 -10.94 -6.53
C ARG A 132 13.35 -10.08 -6.93
N TRP A 133 13.11 -10.00 -8.23
CA TRP A 133 11.87 -9.51 -8.82
C TRP A 133 10.98 -10.69 -9.20
N VAL A 134 9.67 -10.53 -9.01
CA VAL A 134 8.65 -11.54 -9.28
C VAL A 134 7.63 -10.93 -10.22
N ASP A 135 7.37 -11.64 -11.31
CA ASP A 135 6.32 -11.33 -12.25
C ASP A 135 5.07 -12.13 -11.91
N SER A 136 3.91 -11.48 -11.95
CA SER A 136 2.63 -12.10 -11.71
C SER A 136 1.55 -11.43 -12.57
N LYS A 137 0.41 -12.11 -12.68
CA LYS A 137 -0.78 -11.61 -13.36
C LYS A 137 -1.91 -11.23 -12.40
N SER A 138 -1.73 -11.46 -11.11
CA SER A 138 -2.78 -11.19 -10.13
C SER A 138 -2.22 -10.79 -8.78
N TRP A 139 -3.02 -10.01 -8.05
CA TRP A 139 -2.83 -9.78 -6.64
C TRP A 139 -4.11 -10.14 -5.86
N PRO A 140 -4.04 -11.00 -4.82
CA PRO A 140 -2.85 -11.72 -4.34
C PRO A 140 -2.24 -12.67 -5.38
N VAL A 141 -0.95 -13.01 -5.22
CA VAL A 141 -0.30 -13.96 -6.13
C VAL A 141 -0.95 -15.34 -6.00
N PRO A 142 -1.08 -16.13 -7.09
CA PRO A 142 -1.86 -17.36 -7.10
C PRO A 142 -1.47 -18.35 -5.99
N GLU A 143 -0.21 -18.46 -5.62
CA GLU A 143 0.28 -19.42 -4.62
C GLU A 143 0.02 -18.98 -3.17
N THR A 144 -0.59 -17.80 -2.97
CA THR A 144 -0.84 -17.24 -1.64
C THR A 144 -1.77 -18.14 -0.84
N ARG A 145 -1.33 -18.47 0.38
CA ARG A 145 -2.12 -19.15 1.41
C ARG A 145 -2.13 -18.27 2.65
N SER A 146 -3.31 -18.03 3.21
CA SER A 146 -3.43 -17.33 4.49
C SER A 146 -3.13 -18.31 5.61
N HIS A 147 -2.16 -17.97 6.45
CA HIS A 147 -1.82 -18.70 7.67
C HIS A 147 -2.17 -17.83 8.87
N VAL A 148 -2.84 -18.42 9.86
CA VAL A 148 -3.16 -17.72 11.11
C VAL A 148 -2.03 -17.98 12.09
N TYR A 149 -1.44 -16.91 12.58
CA TYR A 149 -0.49 -16.95 13.70
C TYR A 149 -1.15 -16.29 14.92
N TYR A 150 -1.21 -17.00 16.02
CA TYR A 150 -1.71 -16.54 17.31
C TYR A 150 -0.59 -15.91 18.13
N LEU A 151 -0.93 -14.85 18.85
CA LEU A 151 -0.05 -14.28 19.88
C LEU A 151 -0.05 -15.20 21.09
N ASP A 152 1.14 -15.50 21.61
CA ASP A 152 1.30 -16.34 22.79
C ASP A 152 2.44 -15.84 23.69
N SER A 153 2.39 -16.22 24.96
CA SER A 153 3.42 -15.95 25.94
C SER A 153 4.70 -16.76 25.68
N GLY A 154 5.82 -16.26 26.20
CA GLY A 154 7.12 -16.91 26.08
C GLY A 154 8.08 -16.18 25.14
N PRO A 155 9.34 -16.63 25.06
CA PRO A 155 10.37 -15.93 24.30
C PRO A 155 10.07 -16.00 22.80
N SER A 156 10.20 -14.87 22.10
CA SER A 156 10.07 -14.84 20.63
C SER A 156 11.18 -15.60 19.91
N GLY A 157 12.34 -15.76 20.56
CA GLY A 157 13.55 -16.29 19.93
C GLY A 157 14.21 -15.32 18.94
N THR A 158 13.68 -14.10 18.78
CA THR A 158 14.21 -13.11 17.84
C THR A 158 15.41 -12.33 18.39
N HIS A 159 15.68 -12.45 19.69
CA HIS A 159 16.66 -11.64 20.42
C HIS A 159 16.47 -10.12 20.28
N ALA A 160 15.29 -9.67 19.82
CA ALA A 160 14.96 -8.27 19.73
C ALA A 160 14.99 -7.65 21.14
N ARG A 161 15.60 -6.47 21.27
CA ARG A 161 15.58 -5.72 22.52
C ARG A 161 14.21 -5.09 22.72
N SER A 162 13.30 -5.88 23.30
CA SER A 162 11.96 -5.43 23.68
C SER A 162 11.76 -5.59 25.18
N ILE A 163 11.11 -4.60 25.80
CA ILE A 163 10.66 -4.72 27.20
C ILE A 163 9.49 -5.70 27.35
N ASN A 164 8.82 -6.01 26.24
CA ASN A 164 7.73 -6.97 26.14
C ASN A 164 8.10 -8.01 25.08
N ASP A 165 8.35 -9.25 25.49
CA ASP A 165 8.59 -10.37 24.57
C ASP A 165 7.35 -11.25 24.46
N GLY A 166 7.26 -12.03 23.39
CA GLY A 166 6.11 -12.88 23.07
C GLY A 166 6.34 -13.64 21.77
N ARG A 167 5.70 -14.79 21.60
CA ARG A 167 5.88 -15.65 20.41
C ARG A 167 4.66 -15.63 19.50
N LEU A 168 4.88 -16.00 18.25
CA LEU A 168 3.82 -16.35 17.30
C LEU A 168 3.72 -17.86 17.19
N SER A 169 2.51 -18.40 17.26
CA SER A 169 2.22 -19.83 17.18
C SER A 169 1.16 -20.12 16.12
N GLU A 170 1.25 -21.24 15.42
CA GLU A 170 0.19 -21.72 14.53
C GLU A 170 -0.95 -22.41 15.31
N GLN A 171 -0.70 -22.74 16.59
CA GLN A 171 -1.68 -23.35 17.49
C GLN A 171 -2.35 -22.29 18.36
N VAL A 172 -3.65 -22.47 18.59
CA VAL A 172 -4.41 -21.63 19.52
C VAL A 172 -3.80 -21.78 20.92
N PRO A 173 -3.48 -20.69 21.64
CA PRO A 173 -2.99 -20.77 23.00
C PRO A 173 -4.01 -21.46 23.92
N GLU A 174 -3.57 -22.42 24.73
CA GLU A 174 -4.44 -23.16 25.65
C GLU A 174 -4.97 -22.27 26.77
N ASN A 175 -4.18 -21.27 27.18
CA ASN A 175 -4.52 -20.34 28.24
C ASN A 175 -4.73 -18.94 27.66
N PRO A 176 -5.88 -18.30 27.92
CA PRO A 176 -6.07 -16.90 27.55
C PRO A 176 -5.08 -16.02 28.32
N GLY A 177 -4.45 -15.09 27.60
CA GLY A 177 -3.48 -14.14 28.15
C GLY A 177 -3.70 -12.74 27.60
N ALA A 178 -3.17 -11.74 28.30
CA ALA A 178 -3.23 -10.34 27.88
C ALA A 178 -1.85 -9.68 28.02
N GLY A 179 -1.41 -9.00 26.96
CA GLY A 179 -0.24 -8.12 27.02
C GLY A 179 -0.64 -6.74 27.55
N HIS A 180 0.13 -6.20 28.50
CA HIS A 180 -0.07 -4.85 29.01
C HIS A 180 1.07 -3.95 28.53
N VAL A 181 0.71 -2.79 27.98
CA VAL A 181 1.68 -1.75 27.60
C VAL A 181 1.30 -0.47 28.32
N ALA A 182 2.22 0.07 29.12
CA ALA A 182 2.03 1.38 29.72
C ALA A 182 2.08 2.45 28.62
N TRP A 183 0.91 2.94 28.21
CA TRP A 183 0.82 4.01 27.22
C TRP A 183 1.20 5.34 27.88
N LYS A 184 2.49 5.71 27.82
CA LYS A 184 2.91 7.05 28.18
C LYS A 184 2.53 7.98 27.05
N VAL A 185 1.52 8.82 27.26
CA VAL A 185 1.22 9.93 26.36
C VAL A 185 2.42 10.87 26.41
N PHE A 186 3.33 10.73 25.45
CA PHE A 186 4.28 11.78 25.17
C PHE A 186 3.46 12.98 24.70
N ARG A 187 3.38 14.02 25.54
CA ARG A 187 2.95 15.33 25.05
C ARG A 187 3.94 15.72 23.97
N ILE A 188 3.57 15.52 22.71
CA ILE A 188 4.32 16.03 21.57
C ILE A 188 4.31 17.56 21.74
N ARG A 189 5.38 18.11 22.31
CA ARG A 189 5.62 19.55 22.22
C ARG A 189 5.98 19.77 20.75
N ALA A 190 5.07 20.37 20.00
CA ALA A 190 5.44 20.93 18.70
C ALA A 190 6.68 21.83 18.95
N PRO A 191 7.77 21.67 18.19
CA PRO A 191 8.93 22.54 18.35
C PRO A 191 8.46 23.98 18.18
N CYS A 192 8.67 24.81 19.20
CA CYS A 192 8.38 26.23 19.13
C CYS A 192 9.22 26.80 17.98
N ALA A 193 8.57 27.33 16.95
CA ALA A 193 9.28 28.01 15.87
C ALA A 193 10.07 29.19 16.45
N PRO A 194 11.36 29.36 16.11
CA PRO A 194 12.13 30.51 16.57
C PRO A 194 11.74 31.72 15.72
N ARG A 195 10.76 32.51 16.15
CA ARG A 195 10.66 33.92 15.75
C ARG A 195 10.36 34.80 16.96
N SER A 196 11.29 35.73 17.18
CA SER A 196 11.28 36.92 18.03
C SER A 196 9.97 37.28 18.77
N ARG A 197 9.95 37.00 20.10
CA ARG A 197 9.15 37.60 21.22
C ARG A 197 7.60 37.63 21.13
N PRO A 198 6.87 37.39 22.25
CA PRO A 198 7.09 36.42 23.32
C PRO A 198 6.47 35.05 22.95
N PRO A 199 6.93 33.93 23.54
CA PRO A 199 6.42 32.61 23.19
C PRO A 199 5.01 32.40 23.73
N VAL A 200 4.01 32.34 22.84
CA VAL A 200 2.69 31.79 23.18
C VAL A 200 2.80 30.27 23.16
N CYS A 201 3.04 29.68 24.33
CA CYS A 201 3.09 28.24 24.50
C CYS A 201 1.65 27.72 24.62
N TRP A 202 1.07 27.21 23.53
CA TRP A 202 -0.22 26.53 23.60
C TRP A 202 -0.04 25.18 24.29
N ILE A 203 -0.45 25.10 25.56
CA ILE A 203 -0.60 23.83 26.27
C ILE A 203 -1.86 23.16 25.71
N LEU A 204 -1.68 22.16 24.83
CA LEU A 204 -2.69 21.13 24.63
C LEU A 204 -2.56 20.16 25.81
N SER A 205 -3.46 20.30 26.78
CA SER A 205 -3.82 19.19 27.65
C SER A 205 -4.87 18.37 26.91
N VAL A 206 -4.61 17.07 26.77
CA VAL A 206 -5.63 16.07 26.42
C VAL A 206 -6.42 15.74 27.67
#